data_AF-A0A940FYY2-F1
#
_entry.id   AF-A0A940FYY2-F1
#
_cell.length_a   1.000
_cell.length_b   1.000
_cell.length_c   1.000
_cell.angle_alpha   90.00
_cell.angle_beta   90.00
_cell.angle_gamma   90.00
#
_symmetry.space_group_name_H-M   'P 1'
#
loop_
_entity.id
_entity.type
_entity.pdbx_description
1 polymer ?
#
loop_
_entity_poly.entity_id
_entity_poly.type
_entity_poly.pdbx_seq_one_letter_code
_entity_poly.pdbx_strand_id
1 'polypeptide(L)'
;TKAEAVEQIGSLAGYLLNRNLTAEELKEASTTTISGKYRAAVIAKYINMDMENFDRYNPRFDQLIDSENSSYELKLPEESMAKFVANKYPILNESVQLMLSEPVTAADLPKKQETTAIK
;
A
#
# COMPACT_ATOMS: atom_id res chain seq x y z
N THR A 1 -3.78 8.56 27.42
CA THR A 1 -3.12 9.78 27.97
C THR A 1 -2.61 10.66 26.82
N LYS A 2 -2.45 11.99 26.96
CA LYS A 2 -1.93 12.85 25.87
C LYS A 2 -0.53 12.46 25.32
N ALA A 3 0.13 11.47 25.95
CA ALA A 3 1.42 10.93 25.55
C ALA A 3 1.35 9.85 24.44
N GLU A 4 0.25 9.10 24.32
CA GLU A 4 0.13 8.03 23.30
C GLU A 4 -0.03 8.57 21.87
N ALA A 5 -0.56 9.79 21.73
CA ALA A 5 -0.61 10.46 20.43
C ALA A 5 0.80 10.80 19.92
N VAL A 6 1.78 11.05 20.79
CA VAL A 6 3.11 11.56 20.40
C VAL A 6 3.99 10.47 19.78
N GLU A 7 3.88 9.23 20.24
CA GLU A 7 4.64 8.10 19.69
C GLU A 7 4.07 7.61 18.35
N GLN A 8 2.74 7.70 18.17
CA GLN A 8 2.13 7.47 16.86
C GLN A 8 2.57 8.55 15.85
N ILE A 9 2.61 9.84 16.24
CA ILE A 9 3.04 10.92 15.34
C ILE A 9 4.48 10.72 14.83
N GLY A 10 5.39 10.18 15.64
CA GLY A 10 6.78 9.90 15.20
C GLY A 10 6.86 8.85 14.09
N SER A 11 6.05 7.79 14.20
CA SER A 11 5.95 6.76 13.15
C SER A 11 5.19 7.25 11.93
N LEU A 12 4.14 8.09 12.12
CA LEU A 12 3.43 8.75 11.03
C LEU A 12 4.36 9.68 10.22
N ALA A 13 5.14 10.51 10.92
CA ALA A 13 6.02 11.49 10.30
C ALA A 13 7.14 10.85 9.47
N GLY A 14 7.70 9.72 9.92
CA GLY A 14 8.80 9.04 9.24
C GLY A 14 8.49 8.63 7.80
N TYR A 15 7.33 8.00 7.54
CA TYR A 15 6.99 7.58 6.18
C TYR A 15 6.45 8.74 5.32
N LEU A 16 5.89 9.79 5.93
CA LEU A 16 5.47 11.01 5.22
C LEU A 16 6.68 11.76 4.64
N LEU A 17 7.81 11.74 5.35
CA LEU A 17 9.09 12.34 4.94
C LEU A 17 9.80 11.56 3.81
N ASN A 18 9.42 10.31 3.56
CA ASN A 18 9.99 9.47 2.51
C ASN A 18 9.31 9.62 1.14
N ARG A 19 8.30 10.49 1.02
CA ARG A 19 7.62 10.76 -0.26
C ARG A 19 8.51 11.61 -1.17
N ASN A 20 8.96 11.05 -2.28
CA ASN A 20 9.76 11.78 -3.27
C ASN A 20 8.85 12.51 -4.27
N LEU A 21 8.17 13.57 -3.80
CA LEU A 21 7.22 14.37 -4.56
C LEU A 21 7.70 15.81 -4.70
N THR A 22 7.45 16.42 -5.85
CA THR A 22 7.69 17.84 -6.12
C THR A 22 6.67 18.72 -5.37
N ALA A 23 6.96 20.02 -5.26
CA ALA A 23 6.06 20.97 -4.61
C ALA A 23 4.72 21.12 -5.34
N GLU A 24 4.70 20.92 -6.66
CA GLU A 24 3.49 20.98 -7.49
C GLU A 24 2.63 19.74 -7.26
N GLU A 25 3.24 18.55 -7.29
CA GLU A 25 2.56 17.29 -6.96
C GLU A 25 1.99 17.30 -5.54
N LEU A 26 2.65 17.97 -4.59
CA LEU A 26 2.17 18.11 -3.21
C LEU A 26 0.95 19.03 -3.10
N LYS A 27 0.84 20.07 -3.94
CA LYS A 27 -0.30 21.00 -3.95
C LYS A 27 -1.56 20.36 -4.49
N GLU A 28 -1.42 19.51 -5.51
CA GLU A 28 -2.54 18.82 -6.14
C GLU A 28 -2.84 17.47 -5.50
N ALA A 29 -2.09 17.06 -4.47
CA ALA A 29 -2.30 15.78 -3.80
C ALA A 29 -3.17 15.90 -2.55
N SER A 30 -4.28 15.17 -2.56
CA SER A 30 -5.18 14.99 -1.43
C SER A 30 -4.80 13.78 -0.57
N THR A 31 -5.13 13.84 0.72
CA THR A 31 -4.92 12.74 1.68
C THR A 31 -6.26 12.29 2.25
N THR A 32 -6.45 10.98 2.42
CA THR A 32 -7.60 10.41 3.12
C THR A 32 -7.19 9.28 4.04
N THR A 33 -7.82 9.18 5.20
CA THR A 33 -7.62 8.04 6.12
C THR A 33 -8.45 6.85 5.67
N ILE A 34 -7.82 5.68 5.54
CA ILE A 34 -8.47 4.43 5.20
C ILE A 34 -8.11 3.33 6.19
N SER A 35 -9.07 2.42 6.41
CA SER A 35 -8.88 1.23 7.22
C SER A 35 -9.51 0.04 6.49
N GLY A 36 -8.83 -1.10 6.50
CA GLY A 36 -9.28 -2.32 5.83
C GLY A 36 -8.18 -2.99 5.03
N LYS A 37 -8.48 -4.15 4.47
CA LYS A 37 -7.54 -4.99 3.71
C LYS A 37 -7.42 -4.54 2.25
N TYR A 38 -6.97 -3.30 2.05
CA TYR A 38 -6.67 -2.77 0.72
C TYR A 38 -5.31 -3.29 0.22
N ARG A 39 -5.19 -3.47 -1.10
CA ARG A 39 -3.94 -3.80 -1.77
C ARG A 39 -3.51 -2.66 -2.68
N ALA A 40 -2.22 -2.28 -2.65
CA ALA A 40 -1.70 -1.20 -3.48
C ALA A 40 -1.95 -1.45 -4.97
N ALA A 41 -1.71 -2.68 -5.43
CA ALA A 41 -1.91 -3.09 -6.83
C ALA A 41 -3.36 -2.86 -7.32
N VAL A 42 -4.35 -3.11 -6.45
CA VAL A 42 -5.76 -2.92 -6.77
C VAL A 42 -6.10 -1.43 -6.80
N ILE A 43 -5.63 -0.65 -5.82
CA ILE A 43 -5.85 0.81 -5.82
C ILE A 43 -5.27 1.43 -7.09
N ALA A 44 -4.01 1.13 -7.40
CA ALA A 44 -3.28 1.62 -8.57
C ALA A 44 -4.04 1.35 -9.88
N LYS A 45 -4.56 0.13 -10.04
CA LYS A 45 -5.41 -0.28 -11.17
C LYS A 45 -6.65 0.59 -11.32
N TYR A 46 -7.39 0.84 -10.25
CA TYR A 46 -8.64 1.61 -10.31
C TYR A 46 -8.44 3.11 -10.56
N ILE A 47 -7.34 3.68 -10.06
CA ILE A 47 -7.03 5.09 -10.27
C ILE A 47 -6.26 5.35 -11.59
N ASN A 48 -5.93 4.29 -12.35
CA ASN A 48 -5.08 4.33 -13.54
C ASN A 48 -3.71 4.96 -13.27
N MET A 49 -3.03 4.48 -12.23
CA MET A 49 -1.69 4.92 -11.82
C MET A 49 -0.73 3.73 -11.83
N ASP A 50 0.49 3.96 -12.32
CA ASP A 50 1.56 2.96 -12.24
C ASP A 50 2.00 2.71 -10.81
N MET A 51 2.42 1.47 -10.52
CA MET A 51 2.85 1.07 -9.19
C MET A 51 4.07 1.87 -8.70
N GLU A 52 4.99 2.25 -9.60
CA GLU A 52 6.15 3.09 -9.28
C GLU A 52 5.73 4.49 -8.81
N ASN A 53 4.73 5.09 -9.48
CA ASN A 53 4.17 6.35 -9.05
C ASN A 53 3.42 6.18 -7.72
N PHE A 54 2.61 5.14 -7.59
CA PHE A 54 1.91 4.87 -6.34
C PHE A 54 2.86 4.72 -5.14
N ASP A 55 3.99 4.01 -5.29
CA ASP A 55 5.00 3.85 -4.23
C ASP A 55 5.70 5.17 -3.89
N ARG A 56 5.94 6.06 -4.87
CA ARG A 56 6.44 7.43 -4.60
C ARG A 56 5.49 8.22 -3.70
N TYR A 57 4.19 8.08 -3.90
CA TYR A 57 3.16 8.72 -3.07
C TYR A 57 2.92 7.97 -1.75
N ASN A 58 3.02 6.65 -1.73
CA ASN A 58 2.64 5.80 -0.59
C ASN A 58 3.67 4.68 -0.39
N PRO A 59 4.89 5.01 0.04
CA PRO A 59 5.95 4.00 0.18
C PRO A 59 5.57 2.98 1.25
N ARG A 60 5.83 1.70 0.97
CA ARG A 60 5.54 0.58 1.88
C ARG A 60 4.06 0.43 2.26
N PHE A 61 3.15 0.85 1.38
CA PHE A 61 1.70 0.81 1.63
C PHE A 61 1.20 -0.55 2.16
N ASP A 62 1.45 -1.63 1.43
CA ASP A 62 0.92 -2.96 1.79
C ASP A 62 1.41 -3.44 3.16
N GLN A 63 2.63 -3.07 3.57
CA GLN A 63 3.17 -3.42 4.89
C GLN A 63 2.48 -2.65 6.02
N LEU A 64 2.16 -1.37 5.78
CA LEU A 64 1.58 -0.49 6.77
C LEU A 64 0.08 -0.75 6.96
N ILE A 65 -0.66 -1.03 5.87
CA ILE A 65 -2.09 -1.30 5.93
C ILE A 65 -2.41 -2.69 6.52
N ASP A 66 -1.48 -3.65 6.42
CA ASP A 66 -1.68 -4.99 6.98
C ASP A 66 -1.51 -5.07 8.50
N SER A 67 -0.97 -4.04 9.13
CA SER A 67 -0.79 -3.97 10.59
C SER A 67 -2.15 -3.99 11.30
N GLU A 68 -2.31 -4.85 12.30
CA GLU A 68 -3.57 -5.01 13.05
C GLU A 68 -4.04 -3.66 13.62
N ASN A 69 -5.24 -3.23 13.20
CA ASN A 69 -5.89 -1.98 13.60
C ASN A 69 -5.23 -0.66 13.16
N SER A 70 -4.32 -0.68 12.18
CA SER A 70 -3.69 0.55 11.69
C SER A 70 -4.53 1.22 10.59
N SER A 71 -5.10 2.38 10.91
CA SER A 71 -5.60 3.31 9.88
C SER A 71 -4.42 3.91 9.13
N TYR A 72 -4.46 3.91 7.80
CA TYR A 72 -3.41 4.47 6.94
C TYR A 72 -3.85 5.78 6.30
N GLU A 73 -2.92 6.73 6.18
CA GLU A 73 -3.13 7.99 5.46
C GLU A 73 -2.71 7.88 3.99
N LEU A 74 -3.67 7.51 3.15
CA LEU A 74 -3.48 7.40 1.70
C LEU A 74 -3.38 8.78 1.07
N LYS A 75 -2.28 9.05 0.35
CA LYS A 75 -2.10 10.28 -0.42
C LYS A 75 -2.10 9.99 -1.92
N LEU A 76 -2.91 10.72 -2.67
CA LEU A 76 -3.02 10.59 -4.12
C LEU A 76 -3.24 11.97 -4.74
N PRO A 77 -2.92 12.18 -6.03
CA PRO A 77 -3.41 13.33 -6.78
C PRO A 77 -4.93 13.48 -6.67
N GLU A 78 -5.44 14.70 -6.70
CA GLU A 78 -6.87 15.01 -6.53
C GLU A 78 -7.75 14.22 -7.52
N GLU A 79 -7.33 14.14 -8.78
CA GLU A 79 -8.04 13.37 -9.81
C GLU A 79 -8.11 11.86 -9.46
N SER A 80 -6.99 11.29 -9.01
CA SER A 80 -6.92 9.90 -8.58
C SER A 80 -7.70 9.65 -7.29
N MET A 81 -7.73 10.63 -6.38
CA MET A 81 -8.49 10.55 -5.14
C MET A 81 -10.00 10.48 -5.42
N ALA A 82 -10.50 11.26 -6.38
CA ALA A 82 -11.90 11.19 -6.80
C ALA A 82 -12.26 9.79 -7.34
N LYS A 83 -11.39 9.20 -8.17
CA LYS A 83 -11.56 7.82 -8.68
C LYS A 83 -11.54 6.79 -7.55
N PHE A 84 -10.65 6.93 -6.58
CA PHE A 84 -10.56 6.06 -5.42
C PHE A 84 -11.86 6.10 -4.59
N VAL A 85 -12.34 7.30 -4.25
CA VAL A 85 -13.56 7.47 -3.44
C VAL A 85 -14.78 6.87 -4.14
N ALA A 86 -14.92 7.11 -5.44
CA ALA A 86 -16.00 6.54 -6.25
C ALA A 86 -15.98 5.00 -6.30
N ASN A 87 -14.79 4.40 -6.24
CA ASN A 87 -14.59 2.95 -6.37
C ASN A 87 -14.17 2.25 -5.06
N LYS A 88 -14.33 2.91 -3.91
CA LYS A 88 -13.82 2.44 -2.62
C LYS A 88 -14.24 1.00 -2.28
N TYR A 89 -15.53 0.68 -2.44
CA TYR A 89 -16.06 -0.66 -2.15
C TYR A 89 -15.59 -1.72 -3.17
N PRO A 90 -15.67 -1.49 -4.49
CA PRO A 90 -15.06 -2.37 -5.48
C PRO A 90 -13.58 -2.69 -5.22
N ILE A 91 -12.78 -1.66 -4.92
CA ILE A 91 -11.34 -1.79 -4.62
C ILE A 91 -11.13 -2.68 -3.39
N LEU A 92 -11.87 -2.43 -2.30
CA LEU A 92 -11.76 -3.24 -1.09
C LEU A 92 -12.14 -4.70 -1.36
N ASN A 93 -13.23 -4.91 -2.10
CA ASN A 93 -13.70 -6.25 -2.44
C ASN A 93 -12.69 -7.02 -3.30
N GLU A 94 -12.12 -6.39 -4.34
CA GLU A 94 -11.09 -7.01 -5.18
C GLU A 94 -9.80 -7.27 -4.38
N SER A 95 -9.41 -6.35 -3.49
CA SER A 95 -8.25 -6.53 -2.60
C SER A 95 -8.40 -7.75 -1.69
N VAL A 96 -9.57 -7.90 -1.06
CA VAL A 96 -9.88 -9.05 -0.22
C VAL A 96 -9.95 -10.35 -1.04
N GLN A 97 -10.58 -10.31 -2.21
CA GLN A 97 -10.62 -11.48 -3.09
C GLN A 97 -9.22 -11.93 -3.53
N LEU A 98 -8.33 -10.98 -3.83
CA LEU A 98 -6.95 -11.28 -4.18
C LEU A 98 -6.25 -12.01 -3.04
N MET A 99 -6.40 -11.54 -1.79
CA MET A 99 -5.84 -12.21 -0.60
C MET A 99 -6.40 -13.63 -0.37
N LEU A 100 -7.67 -13.85 -0.68
CA LEU A 100 -8.32 -15.17 -0.55
C LEU A 100 -7.98 -16.11 -1.72
N SER A 101 -7.66 -15.54 -2.88
CA SER A 101 -7.36 -16.26 -4.11
C SER A 101 -5.88 -16.54 -4.30
N GLU A 102 -4.99 -15.86 -3.56
CA GLU A 102 -3.59 -16.23 -3.44
C GLU A 102 -3.52 -17.64 -2.82
N PRO A 103 -3.17 -18.69 -3.58
CA PRO A 103 -2.71 -19.91 -2.92
C PRO A 103 -1.49 -19.48 -2.11
N VAL A 104 -1.44 -19.88 -0.84
CA VAL A 104 -0.20 -19.83 -0.05
C VAL A 104 0.91 -20.43 -0.91
N THR A 105 1.66 -19.57 -1.60
CA THR A 105 2.57 -20.06 -2.62
C THR A 105 3.71 -20.67 -1.84
N ALA A 106 3.92 -21.96 -2.07
CA ALA A 106 4.88 -22.84 -1.44
C ALA A 106 6.34 -22.37 -1.67
N ALA A 107 6.69 -21.18 -1.20
CA ALA A 107 8.03 -20.62 -1.21
C ALA A 107 8.87 -21.07 0.00
N ASP A 108 8.30 -21.87 0.91
CA ASP A 108 9.02 -22.55 2.00
C ASP A 108 9.40 -24.00 1.64
N LEU A 109 9.96 -24.22 0.46
CA LEU A 109 10.57 -25.50 0.09
C LEU A 109 12.10 -25.37 0.10
N PRO A 110 12.82 -26.17 0.90
CA PRO A 110 14.27 -26.10 0.98
C PRO A 110 14.89 -26.47 -0.38
N LYS A 111 15.77 -25.60 -0.88
CA LYS A 111 16.55 -25.80 -2.11
C LYS A 111 17.30 -27.15 -2.02
N LYS A 112 16.80 -28.20 -2.67
CA LYS A 112 17.63 -29.38 -2.99
C LYS A 112 18.53 -28.99 -4.15
N GLN A 113 19.82 -28.93 -3.85
CA GLN A 113 20.90 -28.75 -4.81
C GLN A 113 20.86 -29.93 -5.80
N GLU A 114 20.65 -29.61 -7.07
CA GLU A 114 20.84 -30.54 -8.17
C GLU A 114 22.32 -30.57 -8.51
N THR A 115 23.06 -31.54 -7.94
CA THR A 115 24.42 -31.83 -8.38
C THR A 115 24.33 -32.78 -9.56
N THR A 116 24.43 -32.22 -10.76
CA THR A 116 24.76 -32.95 -11.98
C THR A 116 26.11 -33.67 -11.79
N ALA A 117 26.12 -35.00 -11.85
CA ALA A 117 27.33 -35.76 -12.12
C ALA A 117 27.05 -36.68 -13.32
N ILE A 118 27.78 -36.37 -14.38
CA ILE A 118 27.78 -36.97 -15.71
C ILE A 118 28.37 -38.38 -15.64
N LYS A 119 27.92 -39.23 -16.57
CA LYS A 119 28.34 -40.62 -16.81
C LYS A 119 29.85 -40.84 -16.88
#